data_AF-A0A972QS86-F1
#
_entry.id   AF-A0A972QS86-F1
#
_cell.length_a   1.000
_cell.length_b   1.000
_cell.length_c   1.000
_cell.angle_alpha   90.00
_cell.angle_beta   90.00
_cell.angle_gamma   90.00
#
_symmetry.space_group_name_H-M   'P 1'
#
loop_
_entity.id
_entity.type
_entity.pdbx_description
1 polymer ?
#
loop_
_entity_poly.entity_id
_entity_poly.type
_entity_poly.pdbx_seq_one_letter_code
_entity_poly.pdbx_strand_id
1 'polypeptide(L)'
;MAKEDDRLYLLTYIENRFGIPKALFDDYLLFSTKKSWLLIKRSLQIETASRLKVSKVGLRAFQRIGSFVKPTTRFIQTFGRFASKAKLQINMTQLQTLLGGGEIPIDLKLDNGYVVLAVGENRV
;
A
#
# COMPACT_ATOMS: atom_id res chain seq x y z
N MET A 1 -10.20 -11.89 10.89
CA MET A 1 -9.88 -10.50 10.51
C MET A 1 -8.59 -10.08 11.22
N ALA A 2 -7.95 -8.99 10.78
CA ALA A 2 -6.79 -8.44 11.50
C ALA A 2 -7.22 -7.93 12.89
N LYS A 3 -6.29 -7.93 13.85
CA LYS A 3 -6.53 -7.32 15.17
C LYS A 3 -6.64 -5.80 15.02
N GLU A 4 -7.32 -5.13 15.95
CA GLU A 4 -7.47 -3.68 15.90
C GLU A 4 -6.12 -2.96 15.98
N ASP A 5 -5.18 -3.46 16.80
CA ASP A 5 -3.82 -2.93 16.87
C ASP A 5 -3.07 -3.02 15.54
N ASP A 6 -3.23 -4.13 14.79
CA ASP A 6 -2.65 -4.27 13.46
C ASP A 6 -3.26 -3.24 12.49
N ARG A 7 -4.58 -3.05 12.54
CA ARG A 7 -5.29 -2.09 11.70
C ARG A 7 -4.81 -0.68 12.00
N LEU A 8 -4.80 -0.28 13.27
CA LEU A 8 -4.36 1.03 13.72
C LEU A 8 -2.91 1.30 13.31
N TYR A 9 -2.01 0.34 13.56
CA TYR A 9 -0.60 0.45 13.17
C TYR A 9 -0.42 0.68 11.67
N LEU A 10 -1.07 -0.13 10.83
CA LEU A 10 -0.93 -0.05 9.38
C LEU A 10 -1.51 1.23 8.79
N LEU A 11 -2.70 1.63 9.24
CA LEU A 11 -3.36 2.84 8.74
C LEU A 11 -2.64 4.09 9.22
N THR A 12 -2.12 4.10 10.46
CA THR A 12 -1.28 5.19 10.98
C THR A 12 0.04 5.28 10.20
N TYR A 13 0.67 4.14 9.88
CA TYR A 13 1.86 4.12 9.03
C TYR A 13 1.58 4.72 7.65
N ILE A 14 0.47 4.33 7.00
CA ILE A 14 0.08 4.85 5.69
C ILE A 14 -0.17 6.36 5.71
N GLU A 15 -0.89 6.85 6.72
CA GLU A 15 -1.18 8.27 6.88
C GLU A 15 0.10 9.07 7.17
N ASN A 16 0.94 8.61 8.09
CA ASN A 16 2.15 9.32 8.46
C ASN A 16 3.18 9.34 7.32
N ARG A 17 3.44 8.19 6.68
CA ARG A 17 4.46 8.06 5.64
C ARG A 17 4.02 8.67 4.32
N PHE A 18 2.82 8.35 3.85
CA PHE A 18 2.35 8.71 2.50
C PHE A 18 1.30 9.81 2.50
N GLY A 19 0.78 10.22 3.66
CA GLY A 19 -0.27 11.23 3.75
C GLY A 19 -1.60 10.77 3.14
N ILE A 20 -1.82 9.47 3.02
CA ILE A 20 -3.09 8.90 2.55
C ILE A 20 -4.05 8.82 3.77
N PRO A 21 -5.21 9.48 3.74
CA PRO A 21 -6.11 9.55 4.89
C PRO A 21 -6.62 8.18 5.33
N LYS A 22 -6.64 7.91 6.64
CA LYS A 22 -7.17 6.64 7.19
C LYS A 22 -8.64 6.41 6.84
N ALA A 23 -9.43 7.49 6.81
CA ALA A 23 -10.85 7.46 6.49
C ALA A 23 -11.17 6.84 5.12
N LEU A 24 -10.19 6.84 4.19
CA LEU A 24 -10.33 6.20 2.89
C LEU A 24 -10.51 4.66 3.00
N PHE A 25 -10.19 4.09 4.17
CA PHE A 25 -10.25 2.65 4.44
C PHE A 25 -11.39 2.24 5.38
N ASP A 26 -12.31 3.15 5.73
CA ASP A 26 -13.42 2.87 6.67
C ASP A 26 -14.36 1.79 6.12
N ASP A 27 -14.63 1.85 4.82
CA ASP A 27 -15.42 0.87 4.08
C ASP A 27 -14.64 -0.39 3.67
N TYR A 28 -13.46 -0.61 4.24
CA TYR A 28 -12.63 -1.77 3.94
C TYR A 28 -12.39 -2.65 5.16
N LEU A 29 -12.54 -3.95 4.95
CA LEU A 29 -12.15 -4.98 5.89
C LEU A 29 -10.68 -5.31 5.70
N LEU A 30 -9.98 -5.48 6.82
CA LEU A 30 -8.58 -5.90 6.86
C LEU A 30 -8.47 -7.31 7.43
N PHE A 31 -7.78 -8.17 6.70
CA PHE A 31 -7.48 -9.54 7.09
C PHE A 31 -5.97 -9.67 7.26
N SER A 32 -5.53 -10.43 8.25
CA SER A 32 -4.10 -10.73 8.46
C SER A 32 -3.82 -12.19 8.17
N THR A 33 -2.60 -12.44 7.69
CA THR A 33 -1.94 -13.74 7.69
C THR A 33 -0.61 -13.58 8.42
N LYS A 34 0.19 -14.66 8.55
CA LYS A 34 1.47 -14.63 9.28
C LYS A 34 2.43 -13.50 8.87
N LYS A 35 2.41 -13.08 7.60
CA LYS A 35 3.36 -12.08 7.06
C LYS A 35 2.72 -11.04 6.13
N SER A 36 1.41 -11.03 5.96
CA SER A 36 0.76 -10.11 5.02
C SER A 36 -0.62 -9.71 5.51
N TRP A 37 -1.10 -8.60 4.98
CA TRP A 37 -2.45 -8.13 5.24
C TRP A 37 -3.17 -7.92 3.93
N LEU A 38 -4.44 -8.31 3.92
CA LEU A 38 -5.32 -8.27 2.77
C LEU A 38 -6.46 -7.30 3.04
N LEU A 39 -6.81 -6.53 2.03
CA LEU A 39 -7.85 -5.52 2.06
C LEU A 39 -8.97 -5.94 1.11
N ILE A 40 -10.21 -5.87 1.57
CA ILE A 40 -11.39 -6.12 0.75
C ILE A 40 -12.46 -5.10 1.10
N LYS A 41 -13.17 -4.58 0.10
CA LYS A 41 -14.27 -3.64 0.33
C LYS A 41 -15.39 -4.36 1.09
N ARG A 42 -15.87 -3.76 2.18
CA ARG A 42 -16.97 -4.28 2.98
C ARG A 42 -18.22 -4.41 2.11
N SER A 43 -18.85 -5.57 2.16
CA SER A 43 -20.15 -5.80 1.53
C SER A 43 -20.88 -6.93 2.25
N LEU A 44 -22.22 -6.97 2.14
CA LEU A 44 -23.06 -8.01 2.74
C LEU A 44 -22.69 -9.41 2.22
N GLN A 45 -22.22 -9.50 0.97
CA GLN A 45 -21.83 -10.76 0.33
C GLN A 45 -20.59 -11.40 0.97
N ILE A 46 -19.79 -10.65 1.74
CA ILE A 46 -18.62 -11.22 2.44
C ILE A 46 -19.04 -12.25 3.48
N GLU A 47 -20.16 -12.03 4.17
CA GLU A 47 -20.67 -12.98 5.17
C GLU A 47 -21.05 -14.30 4.50
N THR A 48 -21.70 -14.25 3.35
CA THR A 48 -22.02 -15.44 2.55
C THR A 48 -20.74 -16.11 2.03
N ALA A 49 -19.80 -15.35 1.48
CA ALA A 49 -18.54 -15.86 0.93
C ALA A 49 -17.63 -16.48 2.01
N SER A 50 -17.76 -16.08 3.27
CA SER A 50 -16.98 -16.61 4.39
C SER A 50 -17.18 -18.11 4.64
N ARG A 51 -18.29 -18.68 4.14
CA ARG A 51 -18.62 -20.10 4.23
C ARG A 51 -17.92 -20.96 3.17
N LEU A 52 -17.28 -20.34 2.19
CA LEU A 52 -16.58 -21.03 1.11
C LEU A 52 -15.13 -21.35 1.50
N LYS A 53 -14.56 -22.37 0.86
CA LYS A 53 -13.11 -22.62 0.92
C LYS A 53 -12.39 -21.65 -0.01
N VAL A 54 -12.03 -20.48 0.52
CA VAL A 54 -11.42 -19.39 -0.25
C VAL A 54 -9.90 -19.57 -0.38
N SER A 55 -9.38 -19.48 -1.61
CA SER A 55 -7.93 -19.52 -1.86
C SER A 55 -7.23 -18.16 -1.67
N LYS A 56 -7.93 -17.06 -2.00
CA LYS A 56 -7.45 -15.68 -1.85
C LYS A 56 -8.60 -14.73 -1.52
N VAL A 57 -8.35 -13.76 -0.65
CA VAL A 57 -9.33 -12.74 -0.25
C VAL A 57 -8.82 -11.36 -0.66
N GLY A 58 -9.56 -10.69 -1.53
CA GLY A 58 -9.30 -9.29 -1.90
C GLY A 58 -7.88 -9.02 -2.39
N LEU A 59 -7.38 -7.83 -2.05
CA LEU A 59 -6.08 -7.30 -2.42
C LEU A 59 -5.06 -7.57 -1.31
N ARG A 60 -3.91 -8.18 -1.59
CA ARG A 60 -2.78 -8.13 -0.65
C ARG A 60 -2.28 -6.69 -0.57
N ALA A 61 -2.57 -6.01 0.53
CA ALA A 61 -2.26 -4.60 0.72
C ALA A 61 -0.85 -4.37 1.26
N PHE A 62 -0.44 -5.22 2.22
CA PHE A 62 0.82 -5.06 2.94
C PHE A 62 1.55 -6.38 3.07
N GLN A 63 2.88 -6.30 3.17
CA GLN A 63 3.76 -7.41 3.48
C GLN A 63 4.78 -6.98 4.53
N ARG A 64 5.04 -7.87 5.49
CA ARG A 64 6.11 -7.68 6.48
C ARG A 64 7.45 -8.11 5.87
N ILE A 65 8.44 -7.23 5.91
CA ILE A 65 9.81 -7.44 5.44
C ILE A 65 10.76 -7.07 6.59
N GLY A 66 11.32 -8.08 7.26
CA GLY A 66 12.06 -7.86 8.51
C GLY A 66 11.18 -7.18 9.57
N SER A 67 11.67 -6.07 10.12
CA SER A 67 10.95 -5.19 11.04
C SER A 67 10.02 -4.19 10.35
N PHE A 68 10.04 -4.11 9.01
CA PHE A 68 9.28 -3.13 8.25
C PHE A 68 7.98 -3.70 7.70
N VAL A 69 7.01 -2.81 7.48
CA VAL A 69 5.86 -3.09 6.61
C VAL A 69 6.05 -2.38 5.28
N LYS A 70 5.88 -3.15 4.20
CA LYS A 70 5.93 -2.67 2.83
C LYS A 70 4.53 -2.71 2.21
N PRO A 71 3.97 -1.58 1.74
CA PRO A 71 2.81 -1.57 0.87
C PRO A 71 3.14 -2.32 -0.43
N THR A 72 2.22 -3.14 -0.93
CA THR A 72 2.44 -3.85 -2.20
C THR A 72 2.30 -2.91 -3.39
N THR A 73 2.90 -3.27 -4.53
CA THR A 73 2.73 -2.54 -5.79
C THR A 73 1.26 -2.34 -6.14
N ARG A 74 0.43 -3.38 -5.99
CA ARG A 74 -0.99 -3.31 -6.33
C ARG A 74 -1.79 -2.38 -5.38
N PHE A 75 -1.41 -2.31 -4.10
CA PHE A 75 -1.95 -1.32 -3.17
C PHE A 75 -1.60 0.11 -3.60
N ILE A 76 -0.33 0.36 -3.91
CA ILE A 76 0.13 1.69 -4.32
C ILE A 76 -0.48 2.11 -5.66
N GLN A 77 -0.63 1.21 -6.63
CA GLN A 77 -1.34 1.52 -7.87
C GLN A 77 -2.84 1.83 -7.67
N THR A 78 -3.45 1.31 -6.61
CA THR A 78 -4.88 1.55 -6.31
C THR A 78 -5.09 2.83 -5.50
N PHE A 79 -4.24 3.07 -4.50
CA PHE A 79 -4.43 4.11 -3.49
C PHE A 79 -3.34 5.19 -3.49
N GLY A 80 -2.20 4.96 -4.14
CA GLY A 80 -1.06 5.86 -4.15
C GLY A 80 -1.33 7.19 -4.85
N ARG A 81 -2.37 7.28 -5.70
CA ARG A 81 -2.86 8.57 -6.22
C ARG A 81 -3.31 9.54 -5.13
N PHE A 82 -3.70 9.04 -3.95
CA PHE A 82 -4.10 9.83 -2.79
C PHE A 82 -2.90 10.23 -1.91
N ALA A 83 -1.68 9.81 -2.26
CA ALA A 83 -0.50 10.16 -1.48
C ALA A 83 -0.16 11.65 -1.62
N SER A 84 -0.01 12.32 -0.47
CA SER A 84 0.41 13.72 -0.36
C SER A 84 1.82 13.87 0.21
N LYS A 85 2.40 12.79 0.74
CA LYS A 85 3.78 12.72 1.27
C LYS A 85 4.52 11.55 0.66
N ALA A 86 5.86 11.59 0.74
CA ALA A 86 6.74 10.53 0.23
C ALA A 86 6.38 10.09 -1.20
N LYS A 87 5.95 11.05 -2.04
CA LYS A 87 5.61 10.86 -3.45
C LYS A 87 6.63 11.61 -4.28
N LEU A 88 7.20 10.93 -5.26
CA LEU A 88 8.25 11.42 -6.11
C LEU A 88 7.79 11.39 -7.56
N GLN A 89 7.83 12.55 -8.21
CA GLN A 89 7.64 12.64 -9.64
C GLN A 89 8.94 12.23 -10.35
N ILE A 90 8.87 11.26 -11.24
CA ILE A 90 9.98 10.82 -12.08
C ILE A 90 9.65 11.01 -13.56
N ASN A 91 10.68 11.21 -14.37
CA ASN A 91 10.56 11.24 -15.83
C ASN A 91 10.73 9.85 -16.44
N MET A 92 10.48 9.73 -17.75
CA MET A 92 10.58 8.45 -18.45
C MET A 92 12.00 7.87 -18.42
N THR A 93 13.04 8.70 -18.49
CA THR A 93 14.44 8.24 -18.43
C THR A 93 14.73 7.58 -17.08
N GLN A 94 14.33 8.21 -15.97
CA GLN A 94 14.46 7.66 -14.62
C GLN A 94 13.67 6.36 -14.46
N LEU A 95 12.45 6.30 -15.00
CA LEU A 95 11.66 5.07 -14.99
C LEU A 95 12.38 3.93 -15.74
N GLN A 96 12.95 4.20 -16.93
CA GLN A 96 13.69 3.19 -17.69
C GLN A 96 14.91 2.67 -16.91
N THR A 97 15.65 3.57 -16.25
CA THR A 97 16.76 3.17 -15.36
C THR A 97 16.29 2.21 -14.27
N LEU A 98 15.19 2.55 -13.58
CA LEU A 98 14.63 1.70 -12.52
C LEU A 98 14.12 0.35 -13.05
N LEU A 99 13.47 0.35 -14.23
CA LEU A 99 13.00 -0.88 -14.88
C LEU A 99 14.15 -1.80 -15.30
N GLY A 100 15.32 -1.23 -15.62
CA GLY A 100 16.56 -1.96 -15.86
C GLY A 100 17.25 -2.48 -14.60
N GLY A 101 16.68 -2.27 -13.41
CA GLY A 101 17.28 -2.64 -12.12
C GLY A 101 18.35 -1.67 -11.63
N GLY A 102 18.51 -0.52 -12.30
CA GLY A 102 19.40 0.55 -11.86
C GLY A 102 18.82 1.39 -10.72
N GLU A 103 19.61 2.36 -10.28
CA GLU A 103 19.25 3.29 -9.22
C GLU A 103 19.22 4.72 -9.76
N ILE A 104 18.40 5.59 -9.15
CA ILE A 104 18.36 7.01 -9.48
C ILE A 104 18.81 7.83 -8.26
N PRO A 105 19.81 8.71 -8.40
CA PRO A 105 20.25 9.55 -7.30
C PRO A 105 19.20 10.65 -7.05
N ILE A 106 18.76 10.78 -5.80
CA ILE A 106 17.81 11.82 -5.41
C ILE A 106 18.20 12.37 -4.06
N ASP A 107 18.30 13.69 -4.00
CA ASP A 107 18.38 14.42 -2.74
C ASP A 107 16.97 14.58 -2.17
N LEU A 108 16.57 13.66 -1.29
CA LEU A 108 15.29 13.69 -0.61
C LEU A 108 15.49 14.20 0.82
N LYS A 109 14.79 15.27 1.18
CA LYS A 109 14.56 15.65 2.59
C LYS A 109 13.49 14.74 3.22
N LEU A 110 13.68 13.42 3.15
CA LEU A 110 12.78 12.40 3.67
C LEU A 110 13.56 11.37 4.48
N ASP A 111 12.97 10.92 5.58
CA ASP A 111 13.51 9.80 6.34
C ASP A 111 13.53 8.51 5.51
N ASN A 112 14.41 7.59 5.90
CA ASN A 112 14.51 6.26 5.32
C ASN A 112 13.15 5.55 5.27
N GLY A 113 12.81 4.99 4.10
CA GLY A 113 11.58 4.23 3.90
C GLY A 113 11.11 4.22 2.45
N TYR A 114 9.93 3.65 2.22
CA TYR A 114 9.34 3.53 0.89
C TYR A 114 8.81 4.87 0.37
N VAL A 115 8.88 5.08 -0.94
CA VAL A 115 8.29 6.23 -1.65
C VAL A 115 7.35 5.74 -2.74
N VAL A 116 6.34 6.54 -3.06
CA VAL A 116 5.46 6.35 -4.22
C VAL A 116 6.10 7.03 -5.41
N LEU A 117 6.34 6.30 -6.49
CA LEU A 117 6.80 6.87 -7.75
C LEU A 117 5.59 7.26 -8.59
N ALA A 118 5.64 8.42 -9.22
CA ALA A 118 4.62 8.91 -10.14
C ALA A 118 5.26 9.35 -11.46
N VAL A 119 4.64 8.97 -12.58
CA VAL A 119 5.09 9.29 -13.94
C VAL A 119 3.97 10.04 -14.66
N GLY A 120 4.31 11.13 -15.36
CA GLY A 120 3.34 11.98 -16.05
C GLY A 120 2.28 12.61 -15.12
N GLU A 121 1.03 12.73 -15.57
CA GLU A 121 -0.10 13.26 -14.79
C GLU A 121 -0.58 12.26 -13.71
N ASN A 122 0.25 12.00 -12.70
CA ASN A 122 -0.09 11.16 -11.54
C ASN A 122 -0.38 9.68 -11.86
N ARG A 123 0.23 9.09 -12.90
CA ARG A 123 0.20 7.63 -13.04
C ARG A 123 1.13 7.02 -11.99
N VAL A 124 0.54 6.25 -11.08
CA VAL A 124 1.19 5.56 -9.96
C VAL A 124 1.18 4.05 -10.21
#